data_AF-A0A426DKQ6-F1
#
_entry.id   AF-A0A426DKQ6-F1
#
_cell.length_a   1.000
_cell.length_b   1.000
_cell.length_c   1.000
_cell.angle_alpha   90.00
_cell.angle_beta   90.00
_cell.angle_gamma   90.00
#
_symmetry.space_group_name_H-M   'P 1'
#
loop_
_entity.id
_entity.type
_entity.pdbx_description
1 polymer ?
#
loop_
_entity_poly.entity_id
_entity_poly.type
_entity_poly.pdbx_seq_one_letter_code
_entity_poly.pdbx_strand_id
1 'polypeptide(L)' 'MSIFEYDEKEVIDYIREEERAIGREEEAQKYGRLILRLTEEGKSSLVVKIATDDALRERLYEEYQL' A
#
# COMPACT_ATOMS: atom_id res chain seq x y z
N MET A 1 -27.53 -8.71 -5.91
CA MET A 1 -26.50 -7.77 -6.40
C MET A 1 -25.33 -7.87 -5.44
N SER A 2 -24.30 -8.64 -5.78
CA SER A 2 -23.15 -8.92 -4.90
C SER A 2 -22.15 -7.76 -5.01
N ILE A 3 -21.69 -7.27 -3.86
CA ILE A 3 -20.88 -6.04 -3.70
C ILE A 3 -19.36 -6.30 -3.74
N PHE A 4 -18.92 -7.41 -4.33
CA PHE A 4 -17.53 -7.88 -4.19
C PHE A 4 -16.89 -8.24 -5.53
N GLU A 5 -16.69 -7.26 -6.40
CA GLU A 5 -15.68 -7.33 -7.48
C GLU A 5 -15.16 -5.91 -7.74
N TYR A 6 -14.45 -5.32 -6.77
CA TYR A 6 -13.53 -4.24 -7.10
C TYR A 6 -12.24 -4.90 -7.58
N ASP A 7 -12.03 -4.85 -8.90
CA ASP A 7 -10.85 -5.35 -9.59
C ASP A 7 -9.62 -4.68 -8.96
N GLU A 8 -8.76 -5.47 -8.30
CA GLU A 8 -7.62 -4.98 -7.50
C GLU A 8 -6.71 -4.03 -8.29
N LYS A 9 -6.79 -4.05 -9.63
CA LYS A 9 -6.08 -3.13 -10.52
C LYS A 9 -6.55 -1.67 -10.43
N GLU A 10 -7.85 -1.41 -10.29
CA GLU A 10 -8.37 -0.04 -10.28
C GLU A 10 -7.93 0.72 -9.03
N VAL A 11 -7.83 0.01 -7.89
CA VAL A 11 -7.33 0.58 -6.62
C VAL A 11 -5.83 0.88 -6.71
N ILE A 12 -5.06 0.00 -7.37
CA ILE A 12 -3.62 0.20 -7.59
C ILE A 12 -3.38 1.40 -8.51
N ASP A 13 -4.15 1.55 -9.59
CA ASP A 13 -3.97 2.66 -10.53
C ASP A 13 -4.40 4.01 -9.93
N TYR A 14 -5.46 4.05 -9.11
CA TYR A 14 -5.85 5.26 -8.36
C TYR A 14 -4.76 5.70 -7.38
N ILE A 15 -4.14 4.76 -6.65
CA ILE A 15 -3.01 5.05 -5.75
C ILE A 15 -1.79 5.54 -6.55
N ARG A 16 -1.59 5.05 -7.77
CA ARG A 16 -0.44 5.39 -8.62
C ARG A 16 -0.47 6.81 -9.18
N GLU A 17 -1.64 7.40 -9.37
CA GLU A 17 -1.79 8.76 -9.90
C GLU A 17 -1.61 9.86 -8.85
N GLU A 18 -1.99 9.63 -7.58
CA GLU A 18 -1.80 10.63 -6.50
C GLU A 18 -0.34 10.79 -6.03
N GLU A 19 0.52 9.79 -6.26
CA GLU A 19 1.93 9.76 -5.83
C GLU A 19 2.87 10.65 -6.66
N ARG A 20 2.38 11.25 -7.76
CA ARG A 20 3.20 12.00 -8.73
C ARG A 20 3.47 13.47 -8.35
N ALA A 21 2.85 13.99 -7.30
CA ALA A 21 2.94 15.41 -6.93
C ALA A 21 3.95 15.66 -5.78
N ILE A 22 5.23 15.49 -6.09
CA ILE A 22 6.33 16.41 -5.72
C ILE A 22 6.41 16.76 -4.22
N GLY A 23 7.12 15.91 -3.45
CA GLY A 23 7.47 16.11 -2.03
C GLY A 23 7.60 14.81 -1.23
N ARG A 24 7.01 13.72 -1.74
CA ARG A 24 6.88 12.41 -1.10
C ARG A 24 7.61 11.27 -1.81
N GLU A 25 8.67 11.54 -2.59
CA GLU A 25 9.26 10.48 -3.42
C GLU A 25 9.89 9.35 -2.60
N GLU A 26 10.53 9.67 -1.46
CA GLU A 26 11.06 8.65 -0.55
C GLU A 26 9.96 7.89 0.20
N GLU A 27 8.91 8.58 0.63
CA GLU A 27 7.79 7.97 1.35
C GLU A 27 6.94 7.07 0.43
N ALA A 28 6.71 7.52 -0.81
CA ALA A 28 6.10 6.76 -1.89
C ALA A 28 6.91 5.49 -2.21
N GLN A 29 8.25 5.61 -2.28
CA GLN A 29 9.12 4.46 -2.49
C GLN A 29 9.11 3.49 -1.31
N LYS A 30 9.10 3.98 -0.06
CA LYS A 30 8.95 3.13 1.13
C LYS A 30 7.62 2.40 1.13
N TYR A 31 6.53 3.11 0.83
CA TYR A 31 5.19 2.55 0.79
C TYR A 31 5.06 1.49 -0.32
N GLY A 32 5.57 1.78 -1.51
CA GLY A 32 5.62 0.82 -2.62
C GLY A 32 6.43 -0.44 -2.29
N ARG A 33 7.58 -0.30 -1.62
CA ARG A 33 8.39 -1.44 -1.14
C ARG A 33 7.63 -2.28 -0.11
N LEU A 34 6.90 -1.63 0.79
CA LEU A 34 6.10 -2.31 1.80
C LEU A 34 4.96 -3.12 1.17
N ILE A 35 4.24 -2.53 0.21
CA ILE A 35 3.17 -3.22 -0.54
C ILE A 35 3.74 -4.45 -1.27
N LEU A 36 4.90 -4.32 -1.91
CA LEU A 36 5.54 -5.43 -2.61
C LEU A 36 5.85 -6.60 -1.66
N ARG A 37 6.46 -6.31 -0.50
CA ARG A 37 6.78 -7.32 0.53
C ARG A 37 5.54 -8.03 1.06
N LEU A 38 4.50 -7.27 1.39
CA LEU A 38 3.24 -7.83 1.86
C LEU A 38 2.58 -8.71 0.79
N THR A 39 2.69 -8.34 -0.48
CA THR A 39 2.15 -9.13 -1.59
C THR A 39 2.95 -10.42 -1.80
N GLU A 40 4.29 -10.37 -1.73
CA GLU A 40 5.17 -11.56 -1.80
C GLU A 40 4.85 -12.57 -0.69
N GLU A 41 4.49 -12.10 0.50
CA GLU A 41 4.10 -12.95 1.64
C GLU A 41 2.63 -13.42 1.61
N GLY A 42 1.85 -13.03 0.59
CA GLY A 42 0.42 -13.35 0.51
C GLY A 42 -0.45 -12.58 1.51
N LYS A 43 0.08 -11.49 2.08
CA LYS A 43 -0.56 -10.61 3.06
C LYS A 43 -1.34 -9.46 2.41
N SER A 44 -2.00 -9.68 1.28
CA SER A 44 -2.75 -8.63 0.55
C SER A 44 -3.83 -7.94 1.39
N SER A 45 -4.40 -8.63 2.38
CA SER A 45 -5.34 -8.02 3.34
C SER A 45 -4.70 -6.91 4.19
N LEU A 46 -3.40 -6.98 4.45
CA LEU A 46 -2.66 -5.95 5.19
C LEU A 46 -2.39 -4.71 4.34
N VAL A 47 -2.26 -4.84 3.01
CA VAL A 47 -2.10 -3.70 2.08
C VAL A 47 -3.27 -2.73 2.19
N VAL A 48 -4.50 -3.25 2.31
CA VAL A 48 -5.69 -2.41 2.50
C VAL A 48 -5.69 -1.75 3.88
N LYS A 49 -5.22 -2.44 4.92
CA LYS A 49 -5.20 -1.91 6.29
C LYS A 49 -4.19 -0.77 6.46
N ILE A 50 -2.99 -0.89 5.88
CA ILE A 50 -1.96 0.17 5.97
C ILE A 50 -2.32 1.44 5.21
N ALA A 51 -3.32 1.39 4.31
CA ALA A 51 -3.85 2.56 3.64
C ALA A 51 -4.72 3.43 4.57
N THR A 52 -5.31 2.84 5.60
CA THR A 52 -6.19 3.52 6.57
C THR A 52 -5.60 3.61 7.98
N ASP A 53 -4.60 2.78 8.29
CA ASP A 53 -3.98 2.67 9.61
C ASP A 53 -2.49 3.04 9.53
N ASP A 54 -2.22 4.32 9.80
CA ASP A 54 -0.87 4.89 9.77
C ASP A 54 0.05 4.25 10.84
N ALA A 55 -0.50 3.87 12.00
CA ALA A 55 0.28 3.25 13.07
C ALA A 55 0.71 1.83 12.71
N LEU A 56 -0.16 1.08 12.04
CA LEU A 56 0.19 -0.21 11.47
C LEU A 56 1.23 -0.06 10.36
N ARG A 57 1.09 0.96 9.50
CA ARG A 57 2.06 1.26 8.43
C ARG A 57 3.46 1.54 9.00
N GLU A 58 3.56 2.40 10.03
CA GLU A 58 4.85 2.70 10.67
C GLU A 58 5.49 1.47 11.32
N ARG A 59 4.71 0.66 12.03
CA ARG A 59 5.22 -0.59 12.62
C ARG A 59 5.76 -1.55 11.56
N LEU A 60 5.09 -1.63 10.42
CA LEU A 60 5.55 -2.47 9.32
C LEU A 60 6.78 -1.88 8.62
N TYR A 61 6.92 -0.56 8.55
CA TYR A 61 8.18 0.04 8.11
C TYR A 61 9.35 -0.36 9.02
N GLU A 62 9.16 -0.36 10.34
CA GLU A 62 10.19 -0.83 11.27
C GLU A 62 10.47 -2.34 11.12
N GLU A 63 9.43 -3.16 11.02
CA GLU A 63 9.54 -4.63 10.89
C GLU A 63 10.30 -5.04 9.63
N TYR A 64 10.03 -4.36 8.50
CA TYR A 64 10.70 -4.60 7.22
C TYR A 64 11.95 -3.75 7.00
N GLN A 65 12.34 -2.94 7.99
CA GLN A 65 13.48 -2.03 7.95
C GLN A 65 13.47 -1.08 6.74
N LEU A 66 12.29 -0.52 6.44
CA LEU A 66 12.03 0.35 5.29
C LEU A 66 12.15 1.83 5.61
#